data_AF-A0A969AJQ5-F1
#
_entry.id   AF-A0A969AJQ5-F1
#
_cell.length_a   1.000
_cell.length_b   1.000
_cell.length_c   1.000
_cell.angle_alpha   90.00
_cell.angle_beta   90.00
_cell.angle_gamma   90.00
#
_symmetry.space_group_name_H-M   'P 1'
#
loop_
_entity.id
_entity.type
_entity.pdbx_description
1 polymer ?
#
loop_
_entity_poly.entity_id
_entity_poly.type
_entity_poly.pdbx_seq_one_letter_code
_entity_poly.pdbx_strand_id
1 'polypeptide(L)' 'MKQAESAAEIILRTCERFHKIKHLPSDLRKHLMGLSEEEFQTRLESLKQVN' A
#
# COMPACT_ATOMS: atom_id res chain seq x y z
N MET A 1 -23.12 -5.29 -9.16
CA MET A 1 -22.28 -6.24 -8.38
C MET A 1 -20.83 -5.90 -8.68
N LYS A 2 -19.98 -5.60 -7.67
CA LYS A 2 -18.53 -5.48 -7.91
C LYS A 2 -17.99 -6.89 -8.15
N GLN A 3 -17.33 -7.13 -9.28
CA GLN A 3 -16.60 -8.39 -9.50
C GLN A 3 -15.54 -8.55 -8.39
N ALA A 4 -15.40 -9.76 -7.87
CA ALA A 4 -14.31 -10.08 -6.95
C ALA A 4 -12.98 -9.97 -7.73
N GLU A 5 -11.98 -9.32 -7.13
CA GLU A 5 -10.64 -9.26 -7.71
C GLU A 5 -10.08 -10.67 -7.90
N SER A 6 -9.47 -10.89 -9.06
CA SER A 6 -8.68 -12.08 -9.34
C SER A 6 -7.40 -12.11 -8.50
N ALA A 7 -6.83 -13.30 -8.32
CA ALA A 7 -5.55 -13.45 -7.63
C ALA A 7 -4.42 -12.61 -8.27
N ALA A 8 -4.44 -12.47 -9.59
CA ALA A 8 -3.45 -11.66 -10.32
C ALA A 8 -3.55 -10.17 -9.97
N GLU A 9 -4.77 -9.63 -9.87
CA GLU A 9 -5.01 -8.24 -9.47
C GLU A 9 -4.57 -7.98 -8.03
N ILE A 10 -4.84 -8.93 -7.12
CA ILE A 10 -4.39 -8.84 -5.72
C ILE A 10 -2.86 -8.79 -5.64
N ILE A 11 -2.18 -9.65 -6.40
CA ILE A 11 -0.70 -9.68 -6.46
C ILE A 11 -0.17 -8.36 -7.02
N LEU A 12 -0.72 -7.89 -8.14
CA LEU A 12 -0.30 -6.65 -8.78
C LEU A 12 -0.44 -5.46 -7.81
N ARG A 13 -1.61 -5.29 -7.19
CA ARG A 13 -1.85 -4.25 -6.18
C ARG A 13 -0.85 -4.32 -5.02
N THR A 14 -0.56 -5.53 -4.55
CA THR A 14 0.39 -5.77 -3.45
C THR A 14 1.81 -5.35 -3.85
N CYS A 15 2.24 -5.71 -5.06
CA CYS A 15 3.54 -5.33 -5.61
C CYS A 15 3.66 -3.81 -5.80
N GLU A 16 2.62 -3.16 -6.32
CA GLU A 16 2.58 -1.70 -6.50
C GLU A 16 2.67 -0.96 -5.16
N ARG A 17 1.91 -1.41 -4.16
CA ARG A 17 1.99 -0.87 -2.79
C ARG A 17 3.41 -0.99 -2.24
N PHE A 18 3.99 -2.18 -2.31
CA PHE A 18 5.35 -2.41 -1.82
C PHE A 18 6.36 -1.53 -2.53
N HIS A 19 6.25 -1.36 -3.86
CA HIS A 19 7.15 -0.51 -4.64
C HIS A 19 7.15 0.94 -4.15
N LYS A 20 5.97 1.48 -3.81
CA LYS A 20 5.81 2.86 -3.29
C LYS A 20 6.50 3.06 -1.93
N ILE A 21 6.60 2.02 -1.10
CA ILE A 21 7.09 2.12 0.29
C ILE A 21 8.42 1.42 0.54
N LYS A 22 9.04 0.79 -0.48
CA LYS A 22 10.26 -0.04 -0.33
C LYS A 22 11.43 0.69 0.34
N HIS A 23 11.48 2.01 0.25
CA HIS A 23 12.52 2.87 0.81
C HIS A 23 12.32 3.16 2.32
N LEU A 24 11.14 2.89 2.87
CA LEU A 24 10.81 3.14 4.28
C LEU A 24 11.39 2.04 5.20
N PRO A 25 11.55 2.31 6.51
CA PRO A 25 11.96 1.29 7.49
C PRO A 25 11.03 0.07 7.50
N SER A 26 11.58 -1.09 7.84
CA SER A 26 10.86 -2.38 7.81
C SER A 26 9.55 -2.36 8.60
N ASP A 27 9.55 -1.80 9.81
CA ASP A 27 8.36 -1.78 10.67
C ASP A 27 7.25 -0.90 10.10
N LEU A 28 7.63 0.23 9.50
CA LEU A 28 6.68 1.11 8.81
C LEU A 28 6.12 0.45 7.55
N ARG A 29 6.94 -0.29 6.79
CA ARG A 29 6.45 -1.06 5.64
C ARG A 29 5.43 -2.11 6.06
N LYS A 30 5.72 -2.89 7.10
CA LYS A 30 4.80 -3.92 7.62
C LYS A 30 3.48 -3.32 8.06
N HIS A 31 3.54 -2.20 8.77
CA HIS A 31 2.35 -1.46 9.18
C HIS A 31 1.52 -1.02 7.97
N LEU A 32 2.13 -0.33 7.00
CA LEU A 32 1.44 0.18 5.80
C LEU A 32 0.82 -0.94 4.95
N MET A 33 1.50 -2.08 4.80
CA MET A 33 0.97 -3.21 4.01
C MET A 33 -0.27 -3.86 4.65
N GLY A 34 -0.46 -3.71 5.96
CA GLY A 34 -1.63 -4.23 6.67
C GLY A 34 -2.87 -3.32 6.64
N LEU A 35 -2.75 -2.10 6.10
CA LEU A 35 -3.83 -1.13 6.04
C LEU A 35 -4.81 -1.40 4.90
N SER A 36 -6.05 -0.90 5.06
CA SER A 36 -6.98 -0.77 3.94
C SER A 36 -6.43 0.15 2.85
N GLU A 37 -7.02 0.16 1.66
CA GLU A 37 -6.55 1.03 0.56
C GLU A 37 -6.68 2.51 0.90
N GLU A 38 -7.78 2.91 1.52
CA GLU A 38 -8.01 4.30 1.91
C GLU A 38 -7.00 4.78 2.98
N GLU A 39 -6.75 3.95 3.99
CA GLU A 39 -5.75 4.23 5.03
C GLU A 39 -4.33 4.25 4.46
N PHE A 40 -4.01 3.32 3.56
CA PHE A 40 -2.71 3.27 2.89
C PHE A 40 -2.44 4.56 2.11
N GLN A 41 -3.39 5.02 1.28
CA GLN A 41 -3.23 6.26 0.52
C GLN A 41 -3.10 7.48 1.43
N THR A 42 -3.96 7.58 2.44
CA THR A 42 -3.92 8.69 3.41
C THR A 42 -2.57 8.78 4.10
N ARG A 43 -2.03 7.64 4.55
CA ARG A 43 -0.74 7.59 5.22
C ARG A 43 0.42 7.84 4.27
N LEU A 44 0.35 7.34 3.04
CA LEU A 44 1.37 7.56 2.01
C LEU A 44 1.48 9.04 1.65
N GLU A 45 0.36 9.75 1.46
CA GLU A 45 0.36 11.19 1.18
C GLU A 45 0.93 12.00 2.36
N SER A 46 0.58 11.62 3.58
CA SER A 46 1.16 12.23 4.80
C SER A 46 2.68 12.10 4.85
N LEU A 47 3.25 11.01 4.33
CA LEU A 47 4.70 10.79 4.30
C LEU A 47 5.40 11.60 3.20
N LYS A 48 4.70 11.92 2.10
CA LYS A 48 5.25 12.75 1.01
C LYS A 48 5.34 14.23 1.36
N GLN A 49 4.44 14.73 2.20
CA GLN A 49 4.41 16.14 2.60
C GLN A 49 5.46 16.51 3.67
N VAL A 50 6.08 15.51 4.30
CA VAL A 50 7.06 15.70 5.39
C VAL A 50 8.51 15.68 4.88
N ASN A 51 8.72 15.44 3.58
CA ASN A 51 10.00 15.54 2.87
C ASN A 51 9.97 16.70 1.88
#